data_AF-A0A0B7AB48-F1
#
_entry.id   AF-A0A0B7AB48-F1
#
_cell.length_a   1.000
_cell.length_b   1.000
_cell.length_c   1.000
_cell.angle_alpha   90.00
_cell.angle_beta   90.00
_cell.angle_gamma   90.00
#
_symmetry.space_group_name_H-M   'P 1'
#
loop_
_entity.id
_entity.type
_entity.pdbx_description
1 polymer ?
#
loop_
_entity_poly.entity_id
_entity_poly.type
_entity_poly.pdbx_seq_one_letter_code
_entity_poly.pdbx_strand_id
1 'polypeptide(L)'
;CDLVISVIIFNCTGRWKMFNLFYKIVFFTLFFSSSSCFTLTGQNTVSGWANKKADIYFLVDSSSSVWVVYYNNMLKFVSNLISEMDIGPTKTRVGIGAYADSHRLHISITNSFTKDQLIRECANAPYMRGDAYLSRGLKGLRDQGLPGNIMREQVPRIAVLFTDGTSRHKQLTADNATLVKKDGIFLFIIGIGSNVDKDELRYIASDPKATFYNYVESFEKLDEIAAQLSASMAAVEILPRDKGTCGDNVSVDTVFVFDETAAGDYKTKQIRLFIKAAVDDFSVDSGNVRVGVVSKTCREGDIVLGQYVTKKDLLAGLENNGGPEISELVKRVRQSSFLTTNGGRSDAKRRIVVILHANVDKRDETMREVHRAKYAGIEIFVIQLGTNYDKAFINSLASKEVYTMYPGTADDLLTKESHDTFSHIFCNEL
;
A
#
# COMPACT_ATOMS: atom_id res chain seq x y z
N CYS A 1 21.85 9.58 -42.52
CA CYS A 1 22.83 10.53 -41.97
C CYS A 1 23.85 9.74 -41.17
N ASP A 2 24.88 9.24 -41.84
CA ASP A 2 26.00 8.56 -41.20
C ASP A 2 26.91 9.62 -40.54
N LEU A 3 27.13 9.49 -39.24
CA LEU A 3 27.97 10.41 -38.48
C LEU A 3 29.35 9.78 -38.26
N VAL A 4 30.35 10.34 -38.93
CA VAL A 4 31.78 10.08 -38.70
C VAL A 4 32.20 10.83 -37.44
N ILE A 5 32.77 10.13 -36.46
CA ILE A 5 33.41 10.76 -35.29
C ILE A 5 34.92 10.61 -35.42
N SER A 6 35.59 11.73 -35.72
CA SER A 6 37.04 11.86 -35.66
C SER A 6 37.48 12.10 -34.22
N VAL A 7 38.44 11.31 -33.71
CA VAL A 7 39.06 11.51 -32.40
C VAL A 7 40.40 12.21 -32.59
N ILE A 8 40.56 13.39 -31.99
CA ILE A 8 41.81 14.15 -31.86
C ILE A 8 42.41 13.81 -30.49
N ILE A 9 43.67 13.39 -30.45
CA ILE A 9 44.43 13.22 -29.20
C ILE A 9 45.48 14.33 -29.10
N PHE A 10 45.40 15.15 -28.05
CA PHE A 10 46.45 16.07 -27.64
C PHE A 10 47.34 15.43 -26.57
N ASN A 11 48.66 15.64 -26.67
CA ASN A 11 49.66 15.17 -25.72
C ASN A 11 50.45 16.38 -25.20
N CYS A 12 50.75 16.45 -23.90
CA CYS A 12 51.37 17.63 -23.28
C CYS A 12 52.44 17.27 -22.24
N THR A 13 53.72 17.24 -22.66
CA THR A 13 54.93 17.71 -21.92
C THR A 13 56.14 17.78 -22.88
N GLY A 14 56.81 18.93 -23.02
CA GLY A 14 58.14 19.09 -23.70
C GLY A 14 59.31 18.90 -22.72
N ARG A 15 60.58 18.57 -23.04
CA ARG A 15 61.48 18.77 -24.21
C ARG A 15 62.62 17.70 -24.26
N TRP A 16 62.97 17.25 -25.48
CA TRP A 16 64.25 16.82 -26.14
C TRP A 16 65.45 16.11 -25.44
N LYS A 17 65.95 14.99 -26.02
CA LYS A 17 67.29 14.85 -26.69
C LYS A 17 67.54 13.49 -27.43
N MET A 18 68.35 13.55 -28.51
CA MET A 18 68.79 12.50 -29.47
C MET A 18 69.47 11.25 -28.83
N PHE A 19 69.39 10.02 -29.37
CA PHE A 19 70.12 9.50 -30.56
C PHE A 19 69.57 8.12 -31.04
N ASN A 20 69.60 7.86 -32.36
CA ASN A 20 69.21 6.60 -33.04
C ASN A 20 70.04 5.38 -32.61
N LEU A 21 69.46 4.24 -32.17
CA LEU A 21 70.06 2.88 -32.20
C LEU A 21 69.22 1.75 -31.54
N PHE A 22 69.40 0.52 -32.07
CA PHE A 22 69.27 -0.88 -31.56
C PHE A 22 67.97 -1.44 -30.88
N TYR A 23 67.35 -2.41 -31.57
CA TYR A 23 67.39 -3.89 -31.36
C TYR A 23 66.93 -4.55 -30.01
N LYS A 24 66.16 -5.66 -30.20
CA LYS A 24 66.01 -6.92 -29.41
C LYS A 24 64.87 -7.09 -28.35
N ILE A 25 63.88 -7.90 -28.75
CA ILE A 25 63.30 -9.15 -28.15
C ILE A 25 63.31 -9.31 -26.60
N VAL A 26 62.15 -9.69 -25.99
CA VAL A 26 61.90 -10.88 -25.09
C VAL A 26 60.68 -10.69 -24.13
N PHE A 27 59.60 -11.47 -24.39
CA PHE A 27 58.72 -12.31 -23.51
C PHE A 27 58.08 -11.94 -22.14
N PHE A 28 56.88 -12.52 -21.94
CA PHE A 28 56.14 -12.93 -20.71
C PHE A 28 55.45 -11.83 -19.87
N THR A 29 54.12 -11.81 -19.60
CA THR A 29 53.25 -12.84 -19.00
C THR A 29 51.75 -12.51 -19.25
N LEU A 30 50.93 -13.57 -19.37
CA LEU A 30 49.46 -13.54 -19.35
C LEU A 30 48.92 -13.06 -17.99
N PHE A 31 47.95 -12.14 -18.01
CA PHE A 31 46.93 -12.05 -16.95
C PHE A 31 45.55 -11.79 -17.58
N PHE A 32 44.71 -12.82 -17.49
CA PHE A 32 43.27 -12.72 -17.66
C PHE A 32 42.70 -11.95 -16.46
N SER A 33 41.99 -10.84 -16.70
CA SER A 33 40.88 -10.44 -15.82
C SER A 33 39.88 -9.56 -16.57
N SER A 34 38.79 -10.20 -16.99
CA SER A 34 37.43 -9.66 -17.10
C SER A 34 37.27 -8.22 -17.63
N SER A 35 36.95 -8.13 -18.91
CA SER A 35 36.19 -7.01 -19.49
C SER A 35 34.92 -6.75 -18.67
N SER A 36 34.85 -5.59 -18.02
CA SER A 36 33.56 -4.98 -17.67
C SER A 36 33.45 -3.71 -18.50
N CYS A 37 32.81 -3.87 -19.65
CA CYS A 37 32.31 -2.75 -20.43
C CYS A 37 31.25 -2.06 -19.57
N PHE A 38 31.62 -0.93 -18.95
CA PHE A 38 30.67 -0.09 -18.24
C PHE A 38 29.84 0.64 -19.30
N THR A 39 28.72 0.03 -19.70
CA THR A 39 27.66 0.77 -20.39
C THR A 39 27.09 1.77 -19.41
N LEU A 40 27.39 3.06 -19.62
CA LEU A 40 26.59 4.15 -19.10
C LEU A 40 25.18 4.01 -19.69
N THR A 41 24.32 3.31 -18.97
CA THR A 41 22.89 3.40 -19.18
C THR A 41 22.51 4.81 -18.76
N GLY A 42 22.36 5.70 -19.74
CA GLY A 42 21.53 6.87 -19.55
C GLY A 42 20.18 6.36 -19.07
N GLN A 43 19.80 6.71 -17.84
CA GLN A 43 18.43 6.55 -17.39
C GLN A 43 17.55 7.43 -18.27
N ASN A 44 17.09 6.89 -19.40
CA ASN A 44 15.85 7.33 -19.99
C ASN A 44 14.76 6.95 -18.99
N THR A 45 14.49 7.83 -18.02
CA THR A 45 13.31 7.74 -17.19
C THR A 45 12.12 7.89 -18.13
N VAL A 46 11.54 6.77 -18.54
CA VAL A 46 10.17 6.79 -19.05
C VAL A 46 9.35 7.42 -17.93
N SER A 47 8.90 8.66 -18.12
CA SER A 47 8.06 9.35 -17.15
C SER A 47 6.89 8.41 -16.82
N GLY A 48 6.70 8.04 -15.54
CA GLY A 48 5.64 7.11 -15.12
C GLY A 48 4.22 7.55 -15.50
N TRP A 49 4.10 8.77 -16.02
CA TRP A 49 2.90 9.38 -16.55
C TRP A 49 2.51 8.98 -17.97
N ALA A 50 3.40 8.38 -18.76
CA ALA A 50 3.11 8.03 -20.15
C ALA A 50 1.90 7.10 -20.25
N ASN A 51 0.83 7.55 -20.91
CA ASN A 51 -0.47 6.85 -21.01
C ASN A 51 -1.12 6.49 -19.66
N LYS A 52 -0.69 7.11 -18.55
CA LYS A 52 -1.29 6.87 -17.23
C LYS A 52 -2.73 7.37 -17.21
N LYS A 53 -3.62 6.57 -16.62
CA LYS A 53 -4.99 6.98 -16.30
C LYS A 53 -5.06 7.28 -14.80
N ALA A 54 -5.39 8.52 -14.46
CA ALA A 54 -5.63 8.95 -13.09
C ALA A 54 -6.57 10.17 -13.08
N ASP A 55 -7.40 10.28 -12.04
CA ASP A 55 -8.18 11.48 -11.72
C ASP A 55 -7.55 12.13 -10.49
N ILE A 56 -6.86 13.26 -10.68
CA ILE A 56 -6.04 13.91 -9.64
C ILE A 56 -6.66 15.26 -9.26
N TYR A 57 -6.86 15.49 -7.96
CA TYR A 57 -7.35 16.75 -7.46
C TYR A 57 -6.35 17.38 -6.48
N PHE A 58 -5.87 18.58 -6.80
CA PHE A 58 -5.02 19.35 -5.90
C PHE A 58 -5.89 20.24 -5.01
N LEU A 59 -5.76 20.08 -3.69
CA LEU A 59 -6.45 20.90 -2.70
C LEU A 59 -5.43 21.71 -1.91
N VAL A 60 -5.37 23.01 -2.20
CA VAL A 60 -4.33 23.91 -1.68
C VAL A 60 -4.87 24.75 -0.51
N ASP A 61 -4.13 24.83 0.58
CA ASP A 61 -4.45 25.76 1.67
C ASP A 61 -4.31 27.21 1.21
N SER A 62 -5.39 27.96 1.31
CA SER A 62 -5.48 29.36 0.93
C SER A 62 -5.91 30.25 2.10
N SER A 63 -5.73 29.76 3.32
CA SER A 63 -6.01 30.49 4.55
C SER A 63 -5.03 31.65 4.77
N SER A 64 -5.33 32.47 5.78
CA SER A 64 -4.57 33.68 6.13
C SER A 64 -3.20 33.37 6.77
N SER A 65 -2.97 32.15 7.26
CA SER A 65 -1.64 31.73 7.76
C SER A 65 -0.65 31.58 6.61
N VAL A 66 -1.13 31.12 5.44
CA VAL A 66 -0.36 31.02 4.21
C VAL A 66 -0.31 32.38 3.53
N TRP A 67 0.83 33.05 3.55
CA TRP A 67 0.99 34.33 2.84
C TRP A 67 0.84 34.13 1.33
N VAL A 68 0.37 35.17 0.62
CA VAL A 68 0.12 35.11 -0.84
C VAL A 68 1.33 34.62 -1.66
N VAL A 69 2.55 34.96 -1.23
CA VAL A 69 3.78 34.48 -1.86
C VAL A 69 3.93 32.96 -1.72
N TYR A 70 3.64 32.41 -0.54
CA TYR A 70 3.68 30.97 -0.28
C TYR A 70 2.55 30.22 -0.97
N TYR A 71 1.36 30.83 -1.06
CA TYR A 71 0.27 30.29 -1.87
C TYR A 71 0.68 30.17 -3.35
N ASN A 72 1.30 31.21 -3.91
CA ASN A 72 1.82 31.17 -5.27
C ASN A 72 2.94 30.13 -5.45
N ASN A 73 3.78 29.91 -4.43
CA ASN A 73 4.79 28.84 -4.45
C ASN A 73 4.14 27.46 -4.55
N MET A 74 3.04 27.21 -3.81
CA MET A 74 2.28 25.96 -3.93
C MET A 74 1.65 25.80 -5.31
N LEU A 75 1.05 26.85 -5.88
CA LEU A 75 0.49 26.78 -7.24
C LEU A 75 1.56 26.54 -8.31
N LYS A 76 2.74 27.13 -8.15
CA LYS A 76 3.90 26.87 -9.01
C LYS A 76 4.36 25.42 -8.89
N PHE A 77 4.46 24.90 -7.68
CA PHE A 77 4.80 23.50 -7.44
C PHE A 77 3.78 22.54 -8.09
N VAL A 78 2.48 22.79 -7.91
CA VAL A 78 1.41 22.02 -8.58
C VAL A 78 1.52 22.12 -10.11
N SER A 79 1.80 23.31 -10.64
CA SER A 79 2.01 23.52 -12.09
C SER A 79 3.18 22.70 -12.62
N ASN A 80 4.28 22.60 -11.87
CA ASN A 80 5.44 21.79 -12.22
C ASN A 80 5.07 20.31 -12.25
N LEU A 81 4.34 19.80 -11.25
CA LEU A 81 3.85 18.41 -11.26
C LEU A 81 2.96 18.13 -12.48
N ILE A 82 2.03 19.03 -12.81
CA ILE A 82 1.15 18.89 -13.98
C ILE A 82 1.95 18.83 -15.29
N SER A 83 3.08 19.54 -15.38
CA SER A 83 3.91 19.57 -16.58
C SER A 83 4.45 18.18 -16.97
N GLU A 84 4.72 17.34 -15.97
CA GLU A 84 5.21 15.96 -16.13
C GLU A 84 4.11 14.97 -16.54
N MET A 85 2.84 15.30 -16.29
CA MET A 85 1.71 14.39 -16.49
C MET A 85 1.27 14.27 -17.96
N ASP A 86 0.81 13.10 -18.39
CA ASP A 86 0.18 12.92 -19.69
C ASP A 86 -1.32 13.28 -19.61
N ILE A 87 -1.61 14.58 -19.78
CA ILE A 87 -2.95 15.15 -19.62
C ILE A 87 -3.85 14.82 -20.81
N GLY A 88 -5.05 14.30 -20.54
CA GLY A 88 -6.07 14.07 -21.55
C GLY A 88 -7.33 13.41 -21.02
N PRO A 89 -8.45 13.47 -21.77
CA PRO A 89 -9.75 12.95 -21.32
C PRO A 89 -9.74 11.43 -21.05
N THR A 90 -8.92 10.69 -21.78
CA THR A 90 -8.73 9.24 -21.64
C THR A 90 -7.46 8.87 -20.86
N LYS A 91 -6.71 9.86 -20.36
CA LYS A 91 -5.42 9.73 -19.68
C LYS A 91 -5.50 10.33 -18.27
N THR A 92 -4.56 11.16 -17.84
CA THR A 92 -4.67 11.89 -16.56
C THR A 92 -5.61 13.08 -16.70
N ARG A 93 -6.60 13.18 -15.79
CA ARG A 93 -7.45 14.36 -15.60
C ARG A 93 -7.04 15.07 -14.31
N VAL A 94 -7.03 16.40 -14.32
CA VAL A 94 -6.61 17.20 -13.16
C VAL A 94 -7.68 18.23 -12.83
N GLY A 95 -8.02 18.32 -11.55
CA GLY A 95 -8.82 19.38 -10.94
C GLY A 95 -8.02 20.10 -9.86
N ILE A 96 -8.42 21.34 -9.56
CA ILE A 96 -7.74 22.19 -8.59
C ILE A 96 -8.78 22.93 -7.78
N GLY A 97 -8.59 22.96 -6.46
CA GLY A 97 -9.34 23.84 -5.59
C GLY A 97 -8.49 24.34 -4.43
N ALA A 98 -9.06 25.29 -3.72
CA ALA A 98 -8.48 25.86 -2.53
C ALA A 98 -9.42 25.64 -1.34
N TYR A 99 -8.88 25.71 -0.13
CA TYR A 99 -9.70 25.81 1.07
C TYR A 99 -9.19 26.90 2.01
N ALA A 100 -10.14 27.53 2.68
CA ALA A 100 -9.95 28.39 3.83
C ALA A 100 -11.22 28.23 4.68
N ASP A 101 -12.04 29.28 4.82
CA ASP A 101 -13.33 29.21 5.50
C ASP A 101 -14.29 28.19 4.87
N SER A 102 -14.09 27.91 3.59
CA SER A 102 -14.82 26.91 2.81
C SER A 102 -13.92 26.32 1.74
N HIS A 103 -14.37 25.24 1.08
CA HIS A 103 -13.78 24.76 -0.15
C HIS A 103 -14.23 25.64 -1.33
N ARG A 104 -13.31 25.94 -2.24
CA ARG A 104 -13.59 26.63 -3.50
C ARG A 104 -13.01 25.82 -4.66
N LEU A 105 -13.89 25.35 -5.52
CA LEU A 105 -13.51 24.78 -6.82
C LEU A 105 -12.95 25.87 -7.73
N HIS A 106 -11.76 25.65 -8.29
CA HIS A 106 -11.15 26.54 -9.28
C HIS A 106 -11.16 25.89 -10.67
N ILE A 107 -10.65 24.66 -10.77
CA ILE A 107 -10.65 23.86 -11.99
C ILE A 107 -11.40 22.57 -11.72
N SER A 108 -12.51 22.36 -12.44
CA SER A 108 -13.25 21.09 -12.41
C SER A 108 -12.39 19.96 -12.98
N ILE A 109 -12.43 18.78 -12.36
CA ILE A 109 -11.78 17.56 -12.88
C ILE A 109 -12.25 17.14 -14.28
N THR A 110 -13.40 17.67 -14.73
CA THR A 110 -14.01 17.41 -16.06
C THR A 110 -13.76 18.54 -17.06
N ASN A 111 -12.87 19.48 -16.75
CA ASN A 111 -12.47 20.52 -17.70
C ASN A 111 -11.92 19.94 -19.02
N SER A 112 -11.96 20.74 -20.08
CA SER A 112 -11.44 20.40 -21.40
C SER A 112 -10.15 21.17 -21.75
N PHE A 113 -9.38 21.59 -20.75
CA PHE A 113 -8.16 22.37 -20.97
C PHE A 113 -7.05 21.51 -21.58
N THR A 114 -6.26 22.11 -22.46
CA THR A 114 -4.95 21.54 -22.83
C THR A 114 -4.00 21.59 -21.65
N LYS A 115 -2.91 20.82 -21.67
CA LYS A 115 -1.87 20.86 -20.62
C LYS A 115 -1.42 22.30 -20.33
N ASP A 116 -1.12 23.08 -21.37
CA ASP A 116 -0.65 24.46 -21.22
C ASP A 116 -1.72 25.39 -20.65
N GLN A 117 -2.99 25.21 -21.04
CA GLN A 117 -4.10 25.95 -20.45
C GLN A 117 -4.26 25.59 -18.96
N LEU A 118 -4.23 24.31 -18.62
CA LEU A 118 -4.35 23.83 -17.26
C LEU A 118 -3.24 24.41 -16.35
N ILE A 119 -1.99 24.43 -16.82
CA ILE A 119 -0.85 25.03 -16.10
C ILE A 119 -1.09 26.54 -15.89
N ARG A 120 -1.53 27.27 -16.92
CA ARG A 120 -1.82 28.70 -16.79
C ARG A 120 -2.98 28.98 -15.82
N GLU A 121 -4.07 28.24 -15.92
CA GLU A 121 -5.22 28.39 -15.04
C GLU A 121 -4.87 28.00 -13.60
N CYS A 122 -4.03 26.98 -13.39
CA CYS A 122 -3.50 26.61 -12.09
C CYS A 122 -2.76 27.77 -11.43
N ALA A 123 -1.84 28.42 -12.16
CA ALA A 123 -1.07 29.55 -11.66
C ALA A 123 -1.93 30.78 -11.30
N ASN A 124 -3.14 30.88 -11.87
CA ASN A 124 -4.08 31.97 -11.64
C ASN A 124 -5.18 31.65 -10.62
N ALA A 125 -5.06 30.55 -9.86
CA ALA A 125 -6.03 30.21 -8.82
C ALA A 125 -6.15 31.34 -7.78
N PRO A 126 -7.37 31.83 -7.45
CA PRO A 126 -7.53 32.95 -6.54
C PRO A 126 -7.18 32.62 -5.10
N TYR A 127 -6.35 33.46 -4.47
CA TYR A 127 -6.10 33.41 -3.03
C TYR A 127 -7.32 33.91 -2.24
N MET A 128 -7.90 33.04 -1.42
CA MET A 128 -9.16 33.23 -0.70
C MET A 128 -9.02 34.11 0.55
N ARG A 129 -8.00 33.85 1.40
CA ARG A 129 -7.94 34.30 2.80
C ARG A 129 -9.06 33.69 3.65
N GLY A 130 -8.94 33.85 4.97
CA GLY A 130 -9.83 33.25 5.96
C GLY A 130 -9.10 32.25 6.86
N ASP A 131 -9.84 31.39 7.53
CA ASP A 131 -9.31 30.43 8.49
C ASP A 131 -9.10 29.04 7.86
N ALA A 132 -8.15 28.24 8.35
CA ALA A 132 -7.86 26.92 7.77
C ALA A 132 -8.86 25.82 8.21
N TYR A 133 -10.07 25.80 7.66
CA TYR A 133 -11.06 24.74 7.94
C TYR A 133 -10.84 23.50 7.05
N LEU A 134 -9.81 22.73 7.37
CA LEU A 134 -9.45 21.50 6.65
C LEU A 134 -10.61 20.50 6.54
N SER A 135 -11.43 20.36 7.58
CA SER A 135 -12.64 19.51 7.54
C SER A 135 -13.62 19.91 6.43
N ARG A 136 -13.80 21.22 6.17
CA ARG A 136 -14.64 21.73 5.08
C ARG A 136 -13.96 21.53 3.72
N GLY A 137 -12.63 21.67 3.66
CA GLY A 137 -11.83 21.31 2.49
C GLY A 137 -12.03 19.86 2.07
N LEU A 138 -11.92 18.91 3.01
CA LEU A 138 -12.14 17.48 2.78
C LEU A 138 -13.58 17.16 2.38
N LYS A 139 -14.57 17.83 2.98
CA LYS A 139 -15.97 17.71 2.55
C LYS A 139 -16.16 18.18 1.11
N GLY A 140 -15.65 19.36 0.76
CA GLY A 140 -15.74 19.90 -0.60
C GLY A 140 -14.96 19.08 -1.64
N LEU A 141 -13.87 18.43 -1.24
CA LEU A 141 -13.16 17.45 -2.08
C LEU A 141 -14.10 16.33 -2.53
N ARG A 142 -14.91 15.76 -1.63
CA ARG A 142 -15.88 14.71 -1.97
C ARG A 142 -17.04 15.25 -2.80
N ASP A 143 -17.59 16.39 -2.40
CA ASP A 143 -18.84 16.90 -2.96
C ASP A 143 -18.65 17.56 -4.34
N GLN A 144 -17.50 18.19 -4.57
CA GLN A 144 -17.26 19.03 -5.75
C GLN A 144 -15.96 18.70 -6.48
N GLY A 145 -14.92 18.23 -5.77
CA GLY A 145 -13.62 17.95 -6.38
C GLY A 145 -13.57 16.61 -7.13
N LEU A 146 -13.88 15.52 -6.44
CA LEU A 146 -13.88 14.15 -6.94
C LEU A 146 -15.23 13.44 -6.64
N PRO A 147 -16.39 14.01 -7.04
CA PRO A 147 -17.67 13.41 -6.72
C PRO A 147 -17.88 12.11 -7.48
N GLY A 148 -18.34 11.08 -6.77
CA GLY A 148 -18.36 9.70 -7.27
C GLY A 148 -19.13 9.48 -8.58
N ASN A 149 -20.12 10.33 -8.87
CA ASN A 149 -20.96 10.24 -10.07
C ASN A 149 -20.29 10.69 -11.38
N ILE A 150 -19.16 11.40 -11.33
CA ILE A 150 -18.43 11.87 -12.54
C ILE A 150 -17.03 11.25 -12.67
N MET A 151 -16.65 10.38 -11.72
CA MET A 151 -15.37 9.70 -11.71
C MET A 151 -15.37 8.49 -12.63
N ARG A 152 -14.24 8.25 -13.30
CA ARG A 152 -14.10 7.10 -14.19
C ARG A 152 -14.00 5.82 -13.37
N GLU A 153 -14.69 4.78 -13.81
CA GLU A 153 -14.52 3.44 -13.24
C GLU A 153 -13.11 2.91 -13.49
N GLN A 154 -12.58 2.15 -12.54
CA GLN A 154 -11.24 1.54 -12.63
C GLN A 154 -10.09 2.52 -12.92
N VAL A 155 -10.26 3.80 -12.55
CA VAL A 155 -9.22 4.83 -12.63
C VAL A 155 -8.91 5.37 -11.24
N PRO A 156 -7.64 5.38 -10.79
CA PRO A 156 -7.23 5.94 -9.51
C PRO A 156 -7.77 7.35 -9.29
N ARG A 157 -8.43 7.56 -8.14
CA ARG A 157 -8.85 8.88 -7.65
C ARG A 157 -7.83 9.33 -6.61
N ILE A 158 -7.08 10.38 -6.91
CA ILE A 158 -5.98 10.85 -6.07
C ILE A 158 -6.29 12.28 -5.65
N ALA A 159 -6.17 12.58 -4.37
CA ALA A 159 -6.18 13.94 -3.88
C ALA A 159 -4.84 14.28 -3.23
N VAL A 160 -4.27 15.42 -3.60
CA VAL A 160 -3.03 15.94 -3.02
C VAL A 160 -3.36 17.20 -2.24
N LEU A 161 -3.20 17.14 -0.93
CA LEU A 161 -3.60 18.18 0.00
C LEU A 161 -2.37 18.89 0.57
N PHE A 162 -2.38 20.21 0.53
CA PHE A 162 -1.35 21.05 1.15
C PHE A 162 -1.91 21.74 2.39
N THR A 163 -1.12 21.84 3.45
CA THR A 163 -1.49 22.52 4.70
C THR A 163 -0.26 23.02 5.44
N ASP A 164 -0.34 24.22 6.04
CA ASP A 164 0.73 24.83 6.84
C ASP A 164 0.47 24.80 8.35
N GLY A 165 -0.68 24.26 8.75
CA GLY A 165 -1.14 24.31 10.14
C GLY A 165 -1.93 23.09 10.60
N THR A 166 -2.36 23.19 11.85
CA THR A 166 -3.21 22.21 12.54
C THR A 166 -4.69 22.48 12.24
N SER A 167 -5.51 21.44 12.11
CA SER A 167 -6.93 21.67 11.87
C SER A 167 -7.63 22.21 13.12
N ARG A 168 -8.62 23.08 12.90
CA ARG A 168 -9.42 23.66 13.99
C ARG A 168 -10.35 22.64 14.67
N HIS A 169 -10.77 21.61 13.95
CA HIS A 169 -11.71 20.61 14.42
C HIS A 169 -11.20 19.21 14.11
N LYS A 170 -10.19 18.76 14.87
CA LYS A 170 -9.47 17.50 14.63
C LYS A 170 -10.37 16.29 14.42
N GLN A 171 -11.39 16.11 15.26
CA GLN A 171 -12.32 14.98 15.12
C GLN A 171 -13.11 15.07 13.81
N LEU A 172 -13.69 16.23 13.50
CA LEU A 172 -14.45 16.41 12.26
C LEU A 172 -13.56 16.28 11.01
N THR A 173 -12.29 16.70 11.10
CA THR A 173 -11.28 16.49 10.07
C THR A 173 -10.99 15.01 9.88
N ALA A 174 -10.77 14.26 10.96
CA ALA A 174 -10.57 12.81 10.96
C ALA A 174 -11.76 12.06 10.36
N ASP A 175 -12.98 12.43 10.73
CA ASP A 175 -14.21 11.83 10.22
C ASP A 175 -14.35 12.06 8.71
N ASN A 176 -14.13 13.30 8.23
CA ASN A 176 -14.20 13.60 6.81
C ASN A 176 -13.08 12.91 6.01
N ALA A 177 -11.86 12.82 6.55
CA ALA A 177 -10.76 12.10 5.90
C ALA A 177 -11.08 10.60 5.77
N THR A 178 -11.74 10.03 6.78
CA THR A 178 -12.22 8.64 6.73
C THR A 178 -13.26 8.45 5.62
N LEU A 179 -14.20 9.39 5.49
CA LEU A 179 -15.19 9.37 4.40
C LEU A 179 -14.54 9.52 3.02
N VAL A 180 -13.55 10.40 2.86
CA VAL A 180 -12.79 10.55 1.60
C VAL A 180 -12.11 9.23 1.22
N LYS A 181 -11.41 8.59 2.16
CA LYS A 181 -10.76 7.29 1.93
C LYS A 181 -11.78 6.20 1.59
N LYS A 182 -12.95 6.19 2.25
CA LYS A 182 -14.05 5.26 1.98
C LYS A 182 -14.64 5.41 0.57
N ASP A 183 -14.59 6.61 -0.01
CA ASP A 183 -14.99 6.84 -1.40
C ASP A 183 -13.96 6.37 -2.44
N GLY A 184 -12.90 5.68 -2.01
CA GLY A 184 -11.82 5.18 -2.86
C GLY A 184 -10.86 6.26 -3.33
N ILE A 185 -10.77 7.38 -2.59
CA ILE A 185 -9.86 8.48 -2.90
C ILE A 185 -8.56 8.32 -2.09
N PHE A 186 -7.43 8.21 -2.78
CA PHE A 186 -6.11 8.18 -2.18
C PHE A 186 -5.67 9.59 -1.77
N LEU A 187 -5.48 9.80 -0.47
CA LEU A 187 -5.07 11.08 0.11
C LEU A 187 -3.56 11.16 0.28
N PHE A 188 -2.89 11.94 -0.57
CA PHE A 188 -1.55 12.45 -0.33
C PHE A 188 -1.63 13.73 0.50
N ILE A 189 -0.88 13.78 1.59
CA ILE A 189 -0.86 14.92 2.51
C ILE A 189 0.54 15.50 2.51
N ILE A 190 0.63 16.79 2.20
CA ILE A 190 1.86 17.58 2.20
C ILE A 190 1.75 18.58 3.35
N GLY A 191 2.38 18.24 4.47
CA GLY A 191 2.52 19.17 5.60
C GLY A 191 3.72 20.10 5.37
N ILE A 192 3.51 21.40 5.53
CA ILE A 192 4.53 22.42 5.30
C ILE A 192 4.78 23.21 6.58
N GLY A 193 6.04 23.36 6.97
CA GLY A 193 6.39 24.18 8.13
C GLY A 193 6.21 23.49 9.48
N SER A 194 6.62 24.18 10.54
CA SER A 194 6.67 23.61 11.89
C SER A 194 5.33 23.58 12.64
N ASN A 195 4.30 24.27 12.12
CA ASN A 195 3.03 24.47 12.82
C ASN A 195 2.00 23.35 12.55
N VAL A 196 2.38 22.35 11.75
CA VAL A 196 1.53 21.20 11.45
C VAL A 196 1.54 20.19 12.60
N ASP A 197 0.37 19.63 12.88
CA ASP A 197 0.25 18.45 13.73
C ASP A 197 0.53 17.19 12.90
N LYS A 198 1.74 16.65 13.04
CA LYS A 198 2.20 15.50 12.26
C LYS A 198 1.35 14.25 12.50
N ASP A 199 0.80 14.06 13.70
CA ASP A 199 -0.01 12.89 14.02
C ASP A 199 -1.39 13.01 13.37
N GLU A 200 -1.99 14.20 13.40
CA GLU A 200 -3.20 14.51 12.65
C GLU A 200 -2.99 14.28 11.14
N LEU A 201 -1.92 14.85 10.57
CA LEU A 201 -1.66 14.75 9.14
C LEU A 201 -1.36 13.30 8.69
N ARG A 202 -0.65 12.53 9.51
CA ARG A 202 -0.44 11.10 9.26
C ARG A 202 -1.75 10.31 9.33
N TYR A 203 -2.65 10.65 10.25
CA TYR A 203 -3.94 9.99 10.38
C TYR A 203 -4.83 10.20 9.14
N ILE A 204 -4.90 11.44 8.63
CA ILE A 204 -5.72 11.76 7.46
C ILE A 204 -5.13 11.18 6.17
N ALA A 205 -3.80 11.06 6.05
CA ALA A 205 -3.15 10.45 4.89
C ALA A 205 -3.59 8.99 4.67
N SER A 206 -3.53 8.54 3.42
CA SER A 206 -3.70 7.11 3.09
C SER A 206 -2.51 6.28 3.55
N ASP A 207 -2.61 4.95 3.41
CA ASP A 207 -1.52 4.01 3.73
C ASP A 207 -0.88 3.47 2.44
N PRO A 208 0.44 3.18 2.44
CA PRO A 208 1.38 3.34 3.54
C PRO A 208 1.82 4.80 3.76
N LYS A 209 2.06 5.18 5.03
CA LYS A 209 2.44 6.56 5.39
C LYS A 209 3.74 7.02 4.72
N ALA A 210 4.67 6.11 4.43
CA ALA A 210 5.92 6.43 3.73
C ALA A 210 5.70 7.00 2.30
N THR A 211 4.53 6.77 1.72
CA THR A 211 4.17 7.22 0.37
C THR A 211 3.20 8.40 0.43
N PHE A 212 2.14 8.27 1.21
CA PHE A 212 1.01 9.21 1.21
C PHE A 212 1.14 10.36 2.20
N TYR A 213 2.09 10.30 3.14
CA TYR A 213 2.38 11.41 4.04
C TYR A 213 3.77 11.97 3.74
N ASN A 214 3.81 13.23 3.35
CA ASN A 214 5.03 13.97 3.06
C ASN A 214 5.07 15.23 3.93
N TYR A 215 6.27 15.58 4.36
CA TYR A 215 6.51 16.74 5.21
C TYR A 215 7.71 17.50 4.67
N VAL A 216 7.58 18.82 4.57
CA VAL A 216 8.67 19.73 4.22
C VAL A 216 8.76 20.83 5.27
N GLU A 217 9.99 21.27 5.56
CA GLU A 217 10.23 22.25 6.62
C GLU A 217 9.79 23.68 6.25
N SER A 218 9.70 23.99 4.96
CA SER A 218 9.24 25.29 4.47
C SER A 218 8.72 25.20 3.03
N PHE A 219 8.06 26.26 2.56
CA PHE A 219 7.48 26.30 1.21
C PHE A 219 8.55 26.27 0.11
N GLU A 220 9.74 26.81 0.37
CA GLU A 220 10.87 26.80 -0.56
C GLU A 220 11.42 25.39 -0.82
N LYS A 221 11.20 24.48 0.13
CA LYS A 221 11.66 23.08 0.04
C LYS A 221 10.67 22.14 -0.63
N LEU A 222 9.53 22.65 -1.13
CA LEU A 222 8.56 21.81 -1.85
C LEU A 222 9.21 21.09 -3.05
N ASP A 223 10.12 21.76 -3.75
CA ASP A 223 10.82 21.16 -4.90
C ASP A 223 11.67 19.93 -4.52
N GLU A 224 12.09 19.79 -3.25
CA GLU A 224 12.86 18.63 -2.76
C GLU A 224 12.05 17.32 -2.83
N ILE A 225 10.72 17.40 -2.71
CA ILE A 225 9.84 16.23 -2.75
C ILE A 225 9.17 16.02 -4.12
N ALA A 226 9.37 16.92 -5.08
CA ALA A 226 8.66 16.93 -6.37
C ALA A 226 8.78 15.58 -7.10
N ALA A 227 10.01 15.10 -7.29
CA ALA A 227 10.29 13.88 -8.03
C ALA A 227 9.70 12.64 -7.35
N GLN A 228 9.85 12.53 -6.02
CA GLN A 228 9.32 11.41 -5.25
C GLN A 228 7.78 11.42 -5.24
N LEU A 229 7.17 12.59 -5.06
CA LEU A 229 5.72 12.74 -5.04
C LEU A 229 5.12 12.42 -6.42
N SER A 230 5.72 12.95 -7.49
CA SER A 230 5.31 12.66 -8.87
C SER A 230 5.39 11.15 -9.17
N ALA A 231 6.50 10.50 -8.85
CA ALA A 231 6.68 9.07 -9.03
C ALA A 231 5.66 8.26 -8.20
N SER A 232 5.42 8.64 -6.95
CA SER A 232 4.46 7.98 -6.06
C SER A 232 3.03 8.08 -6.59
N MET A 233 2.64 9.26 -7.09
CA MET A 233 1.33 9.47 -7.71
C MET A 233 1.17 8.66 -9.01
N ALA A 234 2.22 8.61 -9.84
CA ALA A 234 2.21 7.81 -11.07
C ALA A 234 2.13 6.28 -10.78
N ALA A 235 2.68 5.84 -9.65
CA ALA A 235 2.66 4.44 -9.22
C ALA A 235 1.33 4.01 -8.58
N VAL A 236 0.40 4.93 -8.27
CA VAL A 236 -0.91 4.54 -7.73
C VAL A 236 -1.69 3.78 -8.80
N GLU A 237 -2.12 2.57 -8.46
CA GLU A 237 -2.97 1.74 -9.30
C GLU A 237 -4.20 1.31 -8.51
N ILE A 238 -5.36 1.30 -9.16
CA ILE A 238 -6.53 0.60 -8.61
C ILE A 238 -6.28 -0.87 -8.96
N LEU A 239 -6.08 -1.68 -7.92
CA LEU A 239 -6.06 -3.12 -8.13
C LEU A 239 -7.39 -3.52 -8.80
N PRO A 240 -7.36 -4.45 -9.78
CA PRO A 240 -8.56 -4.87 -10.48
C PRO A 240 -9.70 -5.14 -9.49
N ARG A 241 -10.95 -4.78 -9.85
CA ARG A 241 -12.12 -5.11 -9.02
C ARG A 241 -11.97 -6.56 -8.60
N ASP A 242 -11.96 -6.75 -7.28
CA ASP A 242 -11.69 -8.03 -6.67
C ASP A 242 -12.57 -9.10 -7.31
N LYS A 243 -11.97 -10.22 -7.71
CA LYS A 243 -12.75 -11.39 -8.15
C LYS A 243 -13.28 -12.18 -6.96
N GLY A 244 -12.88 -11.82 -5.74
CA GLY A 244 -13.39 -12.41 -4.53
C GLY A 244 -14.92 -12.30 -4.47
N THR A 245 -15.56 -13.40 -4.07
CA THR A 245 -17.02 -13.44 -3.82
C THR A 245 -17.33 -13.15 -2.34
N CYS A 246 -16.31 -12.86 -1.55
CA CYS A 246 -16.31 -12.91 -0.09
C CYS A 246 -15.76 -11.63 0.53
N GLY A 247 -16.58 -10.94 1.32
CA GLY A 247 -16.16 -9.73 2.04
C GLY A 247 -16.32 -8.44 1.25
N ASP A 248 -17.14 -8.42 0.21
CA ASP A 248 -17.48 -7.20 -0.50
C ASP A 248 -18.19 -6.20 0.42
N ASN A 249 -17.57 -5.04 0.64
CA ASN A 249 -18.03 -3.95 1.50
C ASN A 249 -17.99 -4.20 3.02
N VAL A 250 -17.32 -5.27 3.47
CA VAL A 250 -17.14 -5.57 4.90
C VAL A 250 -15.65 -5.57 5.23
N SER A 251 -15.25 -4.70 6.17
CA SER A 251 -13.88 -4.65 6.68
C SER A 251 -13.63 -5.88 7.57
N VAL A 252 -12.80 -6.83 7.13
CA VAL A 252 -12.42 -8.02 7.91
C VAL A 252 -10.93 -8.23 7.93
N ASP A 253 -10.40 -8.49 9.11
CA ASP A 253 -9.01 -8.84 9.34
C ASP A 253 -8.96 -10.31 9.77
N THR A 254 -8.33 -11.14 8.94
CA THR A 254 -8.30 -12.60 9.11
C THR A 254 -6.88 -13.08 9.26
N VAL A 255 -6.61 -13.91 10.26
CA VAL A 255 -5.30 -14.53 10.46
C VAL A 255 -5.41 -16.04 10.38
N PHE A 256 -4.71 -16.66 9.42
CA PHE A 256 -4.56 -18.11 9.38
C PHE A 256 -3.45 -18.53 10.35
N VAL A 257 -3.75 -19.51 11.19
CA VAL A 257 -2.88 -20.05 12.22
C VAL A 257 -2.79 -21.54 12.04
N PHE A 258 -1.60 -22.10 11.91
CA PHE A 258 -1.44 -23.53 11.75
C PHE A 258 -0.13 -24.05 12.33
N ASP A 259 -0.17 -25.29 12.82
CA ASP A 259 0.98 -25.98 13.41
C ASP A 259 1.71 -26.82 12.35
N GLU A 260 2.84 -26.31 11.86
CA GLU A 260 3.67 -27.05 10.88
C GLU A 260 4.50 -28.17 11.53
N THR A 261 4.87 -28.04 12.81
CA THR A 261 5.67 -29.04 13.55
C THR A 261 4.92 -30.35 13.72
N ALA A 262 3.61 -30.29 13.92
CA ALA A 262 2.75 -31.48 13.96
C ALA A 262 2.45 -32.04 12.56
N ALA A 263 2.40 -31.17 11.54
CA ALA A 263 1.96 -31.51 10.19
C ALA A 263 3.03 -32.21 9.33
N GLY A 264 4.30 -31.78 9.44
CA GLY A 264 5.38 -32.18 8.53
C GLY A 264 5.28 -31.52 7.15
N ASP A 265 6.39 -31.46 6.41
CA ASP A 265 6.53 -30.67 5.17
C ASP A 265 5.41 -30.89 4.14
N TYR A 266 4.97 -32.14 3.95
CA TYR A 266 3.90 -32.48 3.02
C TYR A 266 2.57 -31.82 3.39
N LYS A 267 2.14 -31.97 4.65
CA LYS A 267 0.83 -31.45 5.09
C LYS A 267 0.87 -29.94 5.25
N THR A 268 2.00 -29.38 5.66
CA THR A 268 2.27 -27.94 5.63
C THR A 268 2.08 -27.36 4.22
N LYS A 269 2.59 -28.05 3.19
CA LYS A 269 2.37 -27.65 1.78
C LYS A 269 0.90 -27.66 1.41
N GLN A 270 0.14 -28.68 1.81
CA GLN A 270 -1.31 -28.73 1.54
C GLN A 270 -2.09 -27.64 2.28
N ILE A 271 -1.77 -27.38 3.55
CA ILE A 271 -2.37 -26.28 4.32
C ILE A 271 -2.12 -24.94 3.62
N ARG A 272 -0.91 -24.70 3.13
CA ARG A 272 -0.59 -23.48 2.39
C ARG A 272 -1.32 -23.40 1.05
N LEU A 273 -1.40 -24.50 0.30
CA LEU A 273 -2.19 -24.55 -0.94
C LEU A 273 -3.68 -24.26 -0.69
N PHE A 274 -4.21 -24.75 0.42
CA PHE A 274 -5.56 -24.42 0.86
C PHE A 274 -5.70 -22.94 1.20
N ILE A 275 -4.77 -22.36 1.97
CA ILE A 275 -4.78 -20.92 2.26
C ILE A 275 -4.71 -20.13 0.95
N LYS A 276 -3.88 -20.54 -0.01
CA LYS A 276 -3.81 -19.92 -1.35
C LYS A 276 -5.16 -19.96 -2.06
N ALA A 277 -5.87 -21.09 -2.03
CA ALA A 277 -7.20 -21.24 -2.64
C ALA A 277 -8.30 -20.48 -1.89
N ALA A 278 -8.29 -20.47 -0.56
CA ALA A 278 -9.23 -19.74 0.28
C ALA A 278 -9.10 -18.22 0.09
N VAL A 279 -7.86 -17.73 0.06
CA VAL A 279 -7.54 -16.34 -0.29
C VAL A 279 -8.00 -16.01 -1.72
N ASP A 280 -8.17 -17.01 -2.60
CA ASP A 280 -8.68 -16.78 -3.94
C ASP A 280 -10.11 -16.21 -3.97
N ASP A 281 -10.91 -16.57 -2.98
CA ASP A 281 -12.30 -16.11 -2.87
C ASP A 281 -12.45 -14.78 -2.13
N PHE A 282 -11.41 -14.31 -1.44
CA PHE A 282 -11.47 -13.16 -0.56
C PHE A 282 -11.25 -11.84 -1.29
N SER A 283 -11.98 -10.81 -0.87
CA SER A 283 -11.82 -9.47 -1.40
C SER A 283 -10.58 -8.74 -0.83
N VAL A 284 -9.38 -9.28 -1.10
CA VAL A 284 -8.07 -8.80 -0.62
C VAL A 284 -7.55 -7.59 -1.39
N ASP A 285 -7.65 -7.60 -2.71
CA ASP A 285 -7.13 -6.55 -3.58
C ASP A 285 -7.90 -5.23 -3.38
N SER A 286 -9.18 -5.31 -3.00
CA SER A 286 -9.97 -4.14 -2.59
C SER A 286 -9.60 -3.59 -1.20
N GLY A 287 -8.82 -4.33 -0.41
CA GLY A 287 -8.52 -4.02 0.99
C GLY A 287 -9.67 -4.27 1.96
N ASN A 288 -10.80 -4.82 1.50
CA ASN A 288 -11.93 -5.19 2.36
C ASN A 288 -11.52 -6.32 3.31
N VAL A 289 -10.83 -7.35 2.80
CA VAL A 289 -10.28 -8.45 3.60
C VAL A 289 -8.77 -8.31 3.72
N ARG A 290 -8.24 -8.14 4.93
CA ARG A 290 -6.80 -8.25 5.20
C ARG A 290 -6.48 -9.63 5.70
N VAL A 291 -5.49 -10.27 5.10
CA VAL A 291 -5.07 -11.62 5.47
C VAL A 291 -3.69 -11.58 6.09
N GLY A 292 -3.57 -12.17 7.27
CA GLY A 292 -2.32 -12.47 7.94
C GLY A 292 -2.14 -13.97 8.06
N VAL A 293 -0.91 -14.41 8.23
CA VAL A 293 -0.57 -15.82 8.40
C VAL A 293 0.48 -15.90 9.48
N VAL A 294 0.22 -16.69 10.51
CA VAL A 294 1.14 -16.88 11.63
C VAL A 294 1.46 -18.36 11.74
N SER A 295 2.73 -18.66 11.48
CA SER A 295 3.40 -19.93 11.77
C SER A 295 4.64 -19.62 12.64
N LYS A 296 5.75 -20.36 12.59
CA LYS A 296 6.98 -20.12 13.40
C LYS A 296 8.22 -20.44 12.63
N THR A 297 8.96 -19.38 12.36
CA THR A 297 10.29 -19.28 12.94
C THR A 297 10.42 -17.96 13.69
N CYS A 298 11.27 -17.96 14.72
CA CYS A 298 11.64 -16.73 15.40
C CYS A 298 12.34 -15.83 14.39
N ARG A 299 11.60 -14.78 14.00
CA ARG A 299 12.05 -13.48 13.45
C ARG A 299 11.80 -13.20 11.97
N GLU A 300 11.61 -14.19 11.10
CA GLU A 300 11.24 -13.94 9.69
C GLU A 300 10.28 -15.01 9.16
N GLY A 301 9.00 -14.64 8.93
CA GLY A 301 8.01 -15.54 8.34
C GLY A 301 6.54 -15.21 8.62
N ASP A 302 6.24 -14.45 9.68
CA ASP A 302 4.86 -14.00 9.95
C ASP A 302 4.41 -13.00 8.87
N ILE A 303 3.26 -13.26 8.26
CA ILE A 303 2.60 -12.32 7.36
C ILE A 303 1.68 -11.44 8.21
N VAL A 304 2.05 -10.18 8.41
CA VAL A 304 1.21 -9.22 9.12
C VAL A 304 0.09 -8.69 8.22
N LEU A 305 -1.00 -8.21 8.82
CA LEU A 305 -2.17 -7.77 8.07
C LEU A 305 -1.78 -6.63 7.12
N GLY A 306 -2.15 -6.76 5.85
CA GLY A 306 -1.91 -5.73 4.84
C GLY A 306 -0.43 -5.51 4.46
N GLN A 307 0.49 -6.35 4.92
CA GLN A 307 1.90 -6.33 4.47
C GLN A 307 2.02 -6.57 2.96
N TYR A 308 1.12 -7.38 2.43
CA TYR A 308 1.00 -7.68 1.00
C TYR A 308 -0.31 -7.10 0.51
N VAL A 309 -0.22 -6.00 -0.23
CA VAL A 309 -1.38 -5.26 -0.74
C VAL A 309 -2.04 -6.01 -1.90
N THR A 310 -1.28 -6.84 -2.62
CA THR A 310 -1.81 -7.66 -3.71
C THR A 310 -1.87 -9.13 -3.31
N LYS A 311 -2.90 -9.81 -3.81
CA LYS A 311 -3.02 -11.26 -3.73
C LYS A 311 -1.77 -11.99 -4.22
N LYS A 312 -1.18 -11.53 -5.32
CA LYS A 312 0.03 -12.12 -5.91
C LYS A 312 1.20 -12.12 -4.93
N ASP A 313 1.42 -11.01 -4.23
CA ASP A 313 2.53 -10.88 -3.29
C ASP A 313 2.29 -11.70 -2.01
N LEU A 314 1.04 -11.78 -1.56
CA LEU A 314 0.61 -12.65 -0.46
C LEU A 314 0.87 -14.13 -0.79
N LEU A 315 0.53 -14.56 -2.01
CA LEU A 315 0.74 -15.94 -2.46
C LEU A 315 2.22 -16.33 -2.54
N ALA A 316 3.11 -15.38 -2.84
CA ALA A 316 4.55 -15.58 -2.84
C ALA A 316 5.12 -15.67 -1.41
N GLY A 317 4.58 -14.90 -0.47
CA GLY A 317 4.99 -14.92 0.95
C GLY A 317 4.72 -16.25 1.67
N LEU A 318 3.75 -17.04 1.18
CA LEU A 318 3.39 -18.35 1.72
C LEU A 318 4.46 -19.46 1.46
N GLU A 319 5.57 -19.18 0.78
CA GLU A 319 6.56 -20.18 0.40
C GLU A 319 7.72 -20.40 1.39
N ASN A 320 7.79 -19.68 2.52
CA ASN A 320 8.90 -19.79 3.50
C ASN A 320 8.57 -20.66 4.74
N ASN A 321 9.51 -21.47 5.23
CA ASN A 321 9.31 -22.61 6.16
C ASN A 321 9.33 -22.30 7.68
N GLY A 322 8.46 -23.00 8.44
CA GLY A 322 8.57 -23.30 9.89
C GLY A 322 7.30 -22.98 10.72
N GLY A 323 6.92 -23.81 11.72
CA GLY A 323 5.73 -23.65 12.61
C GLY A 323 5.86 -24.19 14.07
N PRO A 324 5.13 -23.67 15.10
CA PRO A 324 5.13 -24.17 16.49
C PRO A 324 3.74 -24.69 16.93
N GLU A 325 3.64 -25.05 18.21
CA GLU A 325 2.43 -25.40 18.97
C GLU A 325 1.34 -24.29 19.03
N ILE A 326 0.05 -24.67 18.97
CA ILE A 326 -1.13 -23.80 18.80
C ILE A 326 -1.41 -22.79 19.92
N SER A 327 -1.14 -23.11 21.20
CA SER A 327 -1.50 -22.25 22.33
C SER A 327 -0.77 -20.90 22.29
N GLU A 328 0.52 -20.92 21.95
CA GLU A 328 1.35 -19.71 21.84
C GLU A 328 1.00 -18.92 20.56
N LEU A 329 0.54 -19.60 19.49
CA LEU A 329 0.09 -18.94 18.27
C LEU A 329 -1.17 -18.11 18.52
N VAL A 330 -2.18 -18.67 19.17
CA VAL A 330 -3.43 -17.95 19.48
C VAL A 330 -3.14 -16.74 20.37
N LYS A 331 -2.25 -16.89 21.36
CA LYS A 331 -1.79 -15.79 22.21
C LYS A 331 -1.08 -14.69 21.42
N ARG A 332 -0.15 -15.05 20.53
CA ARG A 332 0.58 -14.10 19.67
C ARG A 332 -0.38 -13.32 18.78
N VAL A 333 -1.31 -14.01 18.14
CA VAL A 333 -2.30 -13.38 17.26
C VAL A 333 -3.18 -12.40 18.03
N ARG A 334 -3.67 -12.81 19.20
CA ARG A 334 -4.47 -11.94 20.09
C ARG A 334 -3.70 -10.71 20.55
N GLN A 335 -2.41 -10.84 20.88
CA GLN A 335 -1.62 -9.75 21.47
C GLN A 335 -0.99 -8.81 20.45
N SER A 336 -0.77 -9.27 19.22
CA SER A 336 0.05 -8.53 18.25
C SER A 336 -0.57 -8.41 16.86
N SER A 337 -1.16 -9.46 16.28
CA SER A 337 -1.53 -9.44 14.86
C SER A 337 -2.61 -8.42 14.52
N PHE A 338 -3.54 -8.14 15.44
CA PHE A 338 -4.61 -7.15 15.23
C PHE A 338 -4.28 -5.74 15.72
N LEU A 339 -3.03 -5.48 16.13
CA LEU A 339 -2.60 -4.12 16.46
C LEU A 339 -2.57 -3.25 15.19
N THR A 340 -2.90 -1.97 15.31
CA THR A 340 -2.81 -1.02 14.20
C THR A 340 -1.39 -0.92 13.63
N THR A 341 -0.37 -1.13 14.46
CA THR A 341 1.04 -1.21 14.06
C THR A 341 1.37 -2.43 13.18
N ASN A 342 0.53 -3.47 13.24
CA ASN A 342 0.66 -4.71 12.46
C ASN A 342 -0.46 -4.83 11.39
N GLY A 343 -1.09 -3.70 11.05
CA GLY A 343 -2.10 -3.61 10.00
C GLY A 343 -3.52 -3.96 10.41
N GLY A 344 -3.79 -4.13 11.70
CA GLY A 344 -5.16 -4.28 12.22
C GLY A 344 -5.98 -3.00 12.07
N ARG A 345 -7.28 -3.15 11.78
CA ARG A 345 -8.26 -2.07 11.66
C ARG A 345 -9.22 -2.10 12.85
N SER A 346 -9.48 -0.92 13.43
CA SER A 346 -10.39 -0.79 14.58
C SER A 346 -11.87 -1.03 14.22
N ASP A 347 -12.24 -0.79 12.96
CA ASP A 347 -13.58 -0.96 12.41
C ASP A 347 -13.79 -2.34 11.75
N ALA A 348 -12.78 -3.20 11.72
CA ALA A 348 -12.85 -4.50 11.07
C ALA A 348 -13.28 -5.63 12.02
N LYS A 349 -14.05 -6.60 11.50
CA LYS A 349 -14.27 -7.89 12.17
C LYS A 349 -12.92 -8.60 12.28
N ARG A 350 -12.58 -9.12 13.46
CA ARG A 350 -11.31 -9.85 13.71
C ARG A 350 -11.58 -11.34 13.71
N ARG A 351 -10.95 -12.07 12.80
CA ARG A 351 -11.14 -13.52 12.61
C ARG A 351 -9.83 -14.28 12.65
N ILE A 352 -9.84 -15.45 13.25
CA ILE A 352 -8.71 -16.40 13.23
C ILE A 352 -9.21 -17.71 12.63
N VAL A 353 -8.47 -18.26 11.66
CA VAL A 353 -8.68 -19.62 11.16
C VAL A 353 -7.57 -20.50 11.69
N VAL A 354 -7.88 -21.37 12.65
CA VAL A 354 -6.93 -22.29 13.29
C VAL A 354 -6.99 -23.63 12.58
N ILE A 355 -5.89 -24.05 11.96
CA ILE A 355 -5.75 -25.33 11.27
C ILE A 355 -4.91 -26.26 12.15
N LEU A 356 -5.57 -27.31 12.63
CA LEU A 356 -5.05 -28.30 13.57
C LEU A 356 -4.76 -29.59 12.84
N HIS A 357 -3.59 -30.17 13.08
CA HIS A 357 -3.19 -31.45 12.48
C HIS A 357 -3.14 -32.62 13.48
N ALA A 358 -2.87 -32.34 14.74
CA ALA A 358 -2.75 -33.34 15.79
C ALA A 358 -3.58 -32.96 17.02
N ASN A 359 -3.59 -33.86 18.01
CA ASN A 359 -4.15 -33.55 19.32
C ASN A 359 -3.46 -32.33 19.95
N VAL A 360 -4.23 -31.55 20.69
CA VAL A 360 -3.74 -30.38 21.39
C VAL A 360 -3.22 -30.81 22.77
N ASP A 361 -1.90 -30.80 22.95
CA ASP A 361 -1.25 -31.29 24.17
C ASP A 361 -1.59 -30.44 25.42
N LYS A 362 -1.67 -29.10 25.27
CA LYS A 362 -1.96 -28.17 26.38
C LYS A 362 -3.38 -27.61 26.35
N ARG A 363 -4.36 -28.50 26.51
CA ARG A 363 -5.80 -28.18 26.40
C ARG A 363 -6.22 -26.97 27.24
N ASP A 364 -5.79 -26.91 28.50
CA ASP A 364 -6.19 -25.84 29.42
C ASP A 364 -5.55 -24.47 29.08
N GLU A 365 -4.33 -24.46 28.55
CA GLU A 365 -3.69 -23.23 28.07
C GLU A 365 -4.36 -22.73 26.79
N THR A 366 -4.59 -23.63 25.84
CA THR A 366 -5.28 -23.32 24.59
C THR A 366 -6.68 -22.78 24.85
N MET A 367 -7.46 -23.41 25.74
CA MET A 367 -8.79 -22.93 26.09
C MET A 367 -8.76 -21.55 26.74
N ARG A 368 -7.78 -21.27 27.61
CA ARG A 368 -7.62 -19.94 28.22
C ARG A 368 -7.36 -18.87 27.16
N GLU A 369 -6.48 -19.14 26.20
CA GLU A 369 -6.18 -18.16 25.13
C GLU A 369 -7.33 -18.01 24.14
N VAL A 370 -8.04 -19.11 23.82
CA VAL A 370 -9.27 -19.08 23.03
C VAL A 370 -10.35 -18.22 23.71
N HIS A 371 -10.59 -18.42 25.00
CA HIS A 371 -11.55 -17.60 25.73
C HIS A 371 -11.14 -16.12 25.76
N ARG A 372 -9.86 -15.83 25.95
CA ARG A 372 -9.33 -14.46 25.89
C ARG A 372 -9.51 -13.83 24.50
N ALA A 373 -9.29 -14.58 23.43
CA ALA A 373 -9.48 -14.12 22.07
C ALA A 373 -10.96 -13.84 21.77
N LYS A 374 -11.85 -14.78 22.12
CA LYS A 374 -13.31 -14.61 22.01
C LYS A 374 -13.80 -13.39 22.79
N TYR A 375 -13.36 -13.23 24.03
CA TYR A 375 -13.69 -12.07 24.87
C TYR A 375 -13.16 -10.75 24.27
N ALA A 376 -12.00 -10.79 23.61
CA ALA A 376 -11.47 -9.65 22.90
C ALA A 376 -12.23 -9.32 21.60
N GLY A 377 -13.30 -10.05 21.25
CA GLY A 377 -14.10 -9.84 20.03
C GLY A 377 -13.49 -10.48 18.78
N ILE A 378 -12.69 -11.54 18.96
CA ILE A 378 -12.09 -12.30 17.86
C ILE A 378 -12.92 -13.56 17.60
N GLU A 379 -13.41 -13.72 16.37
CA GLU A 379 -14.10 -14.94 15.95
C GLU A 379 -13.09 -16.02 15.55
N ILE A 380 -13.30 -17.26 16.00
CA ILE A 380 -12.38 -18.37 15.78
C ILE A 380 -13.07 -19.44 14.95
N PHE A 381 -12.47 -19.75 13.81
CA PHE A 381 -12.79 -20.88 12.92
C PHE A 381 -11.75 -21.97 13.12
N VAL A 382 -12.16 -23.23 13.07
CA VAL A 382 -11.26 -24.36 13.34
C VAL A 382 -11.37 -25.40 12.24
N ILE A 383 -10.23 -25.73 11.65
CA ILE A 383 -10.08 -26.78 10.65
C ILE A 383 -9.27 -27.91 11.30
N GLN A 384 -9.91 -29.04 11.61
CA GLN A 384 -9.22 -30.17 12.22
C GLN A 384 -8.97 -31.27 11.20
N LEU A 385 -7.70 -31.50 10.88
CA LEU A 385 -7.26 -32.58 10.00
C LEU A 385 -7.16 -33.91 10.76
N GLY A 386 -7.44 -35.02 10.06
CA GLY A 386 -7.25 -36.37 10.58
C GLY A 386 -8.53 -37.00 11.12
N THR A 387 -8.38 -38.04 11.93
CA THR A 387 -9.51 -38.78 12.53
C THR A 387 -9.34 -39.03 14.03
N ASN A 388 -8.17 -38.76 14.59
CA ASN A 388 -7.85 -39.06 15.99
C ASN A 388 -7.77 -37.79 16.83
N TYR A 389 -8.94 -37.26 17.20
CA TYR A 389 -9.08 -36.08 18.08
C TYR A 389 -10.40 -36.11 18.86
N ASP A 390 -10.45 -35.32 19.93
CA ASP A 390 -11.68 -35.10 20.69
C ASP A 390 -12.54 -34.00 20.03
N LYS A 391 -13.56 -34.44 19.29
CA LYS A 391 -14.48 -33.55 18.56
C LYS A 391 -15.15 -32.50 19.46
N ALA A 392 -15.52 -32.86 20.71
CA ALA A 392 -16.19 -31.95 21.62
C ALA A 392 -15.27 -30.78 22.02
N PHE A 393 -13.99 -31.08 22.20
CA PHE A 393 -12.99 -30.07 22.46
C PHE A 393 -12.68 -29.23 21.23
N ILE A 394 -12.59 -29.81 20.04
CA ILE A 394 -12.41 -29.01 18.81
C ILE A 394 -13.57 -28.03 18.63
N ASN A 395 -14.80 -28.46 18.88
CA ASN A 395 -15.98 -27.60 18.85
C ASN A 395 -15.92 -26.48 19.90
N SER A 396 -15.32 -26.70 21.07
CA SER A 396 -15.20 -25.66 22.09
C SER A 396 -14.15 -24.60 21.75
N LEU A 397 -13.19 -24.89 20.86
CA LEU A 397 -12.22 -23.93 20.34
C LEU A 397 -12.90 -22.89 19.42
N ALA A 398 -13.83 -23.32 18.57
CA ALA A 398 -14.51 -22.46 17.62
C ALA A 398 -15.52 -21.51 18.29
N SER A 399 -15.76 -20.34 17.70
CA SER A 399 -16.74 -19.36 18.23
C SER A 399 -18.19 -19.80 18.03
N LYS A 400 -18.47 -20.60 17.00
CA LYS A 400 -19.75 -21.26 16.75
C LYS A 400 -19.48 -22.70 16.34
N GLU A 401 -20.41 -23.61 16.58
CA GLU A 401 -20.27 -25.01 16.15
C GLU A 401 -20.16 -25.12 14.62
N VAL A 402 -20.87 -24.27 13.86
CA VAL A 402 -20.78 -24.19 12.40
C VAL A 402 -19.43 -23.68 11.89
N TYR A 403 -18.54 -23.19 12.77
CA TYR A 403 -17.20 -22.71 12.38
C TYR A 403 -16.14 -23.81 12.45
N THR A 404 -16.54 -25.08 12.63
CA THR A 404 -15.63 -26.23 12.57
C THR A 404 -15.77 -27.02 11.27
N MET A 405 -14.63 -27.49 10.74
CA MET A 405 -14.59 -28.48 9.66
C MET A 405 -13.63 -29.62 10.00
N TYR A 406 -13.84 -30.77 9.36
CA TYR A 406 -13.13 -32.01 9.67
C TYR A 406 -12.66 -32.77 8.42
N PRO A 407 -11.67 -32.26 7.67
CA PRO A 407 -11.08 -33.00 6.55
C PRO A 407 -10.35 -34.25 7.09
N GLY A 408 -10.57 -35.41 6.46
CA GLY A 408 -9.95 -36.67 6.89
C GLY A 408 -8.43 -36.67 6.70
N THR A 409 -7.96 -36.05 5.62
CA THR A 409 -6.53 -35.92 5.27
C THR A 409 -6.17 -34.48 4.89
N ALA A 410 -4.86 -34.21 4.77
CA ALA A 410 -4.39 -32.92 4.26
C ALA A 410 -4.73 -32.72 2.77
N ASP A 411 -4.95 -33.80 2.01
CA ASP A 411 -5.35 -33.73 0.60
C ASP A 411 -6.84 -33.42 0.45
N ASP A 412 -7.66 -33.89 1.40
CA ASP A 412 -9.09 -33.59 1.46
C ASP A 412 -9.32 -32.08 1.55
N LEU A 413 -8.40 -31.35 2.20
CA LEU A 413 -8.43 -29.90 2.34
C LEU A 413 -8.40 -29.17 0.97
N LEU A 414 -7.81 -29.78 -0.06
CA LEU A 414 -7.74 -29.23 -1.41
C LEU A 414 -8.90 -29.66 -2.31
N THR A 415 -9.83 -30.47 -1.81
CA THR A 415 -11.02 -30.84 -2.57
C THR A 415 -11.92 -29.63 -2.75
N LYS A 416 -12.61 -29.58 -3.89
CA LYS A 416 -13.62 -28.55 -4.15
C LYS A 416 -14.68 -28.50 -3.05
N GLU A 417 -15.08 -29.65 -2.50
CA GLU A 417 -16.06 -29.72 -1.41
C GLU A 417 -15.57 -29.03 -0.13
N SER A 418 -14.31 -29.26 0.29
CA SER A 418 -13.75 -28.61 1.48
C SER A 418 -13.58 -27.10 1.26
N HIS A 419 -13.20 -26.69 0.06
CA HIS A 419 -13.08 -25.28 -0.32
C HIS A 419 -14.46 -24.60 -0.34
N ASP A 420 -15.45 -25.15 -1.03
CA ASP A 420 -16.82 -24.63 -1.08
C ASP A 420 -17.43 -24.55 0.33
N THR A 421 -17.17 -25.56 1.18
CA THR A 421 -17.64 -25.58 2.59
C THR A 421 -16.98 -24.49 3.42
N PHE A 422 -15.66 -24.32 3.30
CA PHE A 422 -14.95 -23.24 3.98
C PHE A 422 -15.49 -21.88 3.56
N SER A 423 -15.57 -21.63 2.26
CA SER A 423 -16.03 -20.36 1.70
C SER A 423 -17.49 -20.09 2.10
N HIS A 424 -18.37 -21.10 2.08
CA HIS A 424 -19.74 -20.94 2.56
C HIS A 424 -19.81 -20.53 4.04
N ILE A 425 -19.07 -21.21 4.92
CA ILE A 425 -19.04 -20.93 6.36
C ILE A 425 -18.41 -19.56 6.65
N PHE A 426 -17.31 -19.26 5.97
CA PHE A 426 -16.52 -18.06 6.22
C PHE A 426 -17.19 -16.81 5.64
N CYS A 427 -17.75 -16.91 4.44
CA CYS A 427 -18.25 -15.77 3.67
C CYS A 427 -19.71 -15.40 3.95
N ASN A 428 -20.59 -16.35 4.28
CA ASN A 428 -21.99 -16.03 4.58
C ASN A 428 -22.19 -15.24 5.88
N GLU A 429 -21.17 -15.21 6.74
CA GLU A 429 -21.19 -14.50 8.02
C GLU A 429 -20.48 -13.13 7.93
N LEU A 430 -20.07 -12.72 6.72
CA LEU A 430 -19.52 -11.39 6.43
C LEU A 430 -20.64 -10.40 6.20
#